data_AF-A0A328BM12-F1
#
_entry.id   AF-A0A328BM12-F1
#
_cell.length_a   1.000
_cell.length_b   1.000
_cell.length_c   1.000
_cell.angle_alpha   90.00
_cell.angle_beta   90.00
_cell.angle_gamma   90.00
#
_symmetry.space_group_name_H-M   'P 1'
#
loop_
_entity.id
_entity.type
_entity.pdbx_description
1 polymer ?
#
loop_
_entity_poly.entity_id
_entity_poly.type
_entity_poly.pdbx_seq_one_letter_code
_entity_poly.pdbx_strand_id
1 'polypeptide(L)'
;MPLPASAYSRVTGSAPRFGRRLVLGLLLAGPAALAQQAGDTLSVACPRPSVPPPCVDLDARRSVDPAAGPLTYRWQMGDGTTLTGPVVSHCYAERRRYLIQLDVLDERTGRLRTAEQTYPVDFTLEPLVDFTLSTDTVRVGQVVTFDASRAQIPPCTNTVVLWDFRDGTISNGRRPTHTFRKPGRFEVRMSLRANGPDPCPASHCVSRPIVVLP
;
A
#
# COMPACT_ATOMS: atom_id res chain seq x y z
N MET A 1 -3.79 15.19 -28.34
CA MET A 1 -4.32 15.85 -27.12
C MET A 1 -4.17 14.86 -25.97
N PRO A 2 -3.35 15.13 -24.94
CA PRO A 2 -3.17 14.19 -23.83
C PRO A 2 -4.23 14.44 -22.75
N LEU A 3 -4.94 13.38 -22.35
CA LEU A 3 -5.79 13.34 -21.15
C LEU A 3 -5.07 12.53 -20.06
N PRO A 4 -5.32 12.82 -18.77
CA PRO A 4 -4.39 12.55 -17.69
C PRO A 4 -4.39 11.07 -17.24
N ALA A 5 -3.21 10.53 -17.03
CA ALA A 5 -2.99 9.19 -16.47
C ALA A 5 -3.15 9.23 -14.95
N SER A 6 -4.28 8.71 -14.45
CA SER A 6 -4.46 8.34 -13.04
C SER A 6 -5.03 6.92 -13.01
N ALA A 7 -4.15 5.93 -12.82
CA ALA A 7 -4.48 4.56 -12.44
C ALA A 7 -3.20 3.87 -11.97
N TYR A 8 -2.98 3.81 -10.66
CA TYR A 8 -1.84 3.08 -10.09
C TYR A 8 -2.14 1.57 -10.01
N SER A 9 -1.11 0.80 -10.29
CA SER A 9 -1.06 -0.61 -10.63
C SER A 9 -1.82 -1.54 -9.68
N ARG A 10 -2.78 -2.26 -10.26
CA ARG A 10 -3.10 -3.63 -9.86
C ARG A 10 -2.15 -4.55 -10.63
N VAL A 11 -1.41 -5.41 -9.93
CA VAL A 11 -1.08 -6.74 -10.49
C VAL A 11 -2.36 -7.57 -10.40
N THR A 12 -3.32 -7.23 -11.25
CA THR A 12 -4.33 -8.13 -11.81
C THR A 12 -4.69 -7.51 -13.15
N GLY A 13 -4.48 -8.22 -14.26
CA GLY A 13 -5.01 -7.79 -15.55
C GLY A 13 -6.52 -7.58 -15.47
N SER A 14 -7.00 -6.42 -15.92
CA SER A 14 -8.39 -6.26 -16.34
C SER A 14 -8.42 -5.48 -17.65
N ALA A 15 -8.79 -6.16 -18.73
CA ALA A 15 -9.10 -5.62 -20.03
C ALA A 15 -10.56 -5.05 -20.06
N PRO A 16 -11.00 -4.35 -21.13
CA PRO A 16 -12.05 -3.34 -21.08
C PRO A 16 -13.47 -3.89 -20.93
N ARG A 17 -14.35 -3.00 -20.46
CA ARG A 17 -15.81 -3.19 -20.24
C ARG A 17 -16.51 -3.82 -21.45
N PHE A 18 -17.55 -4.64 -21.24
CA PHE A 18 -18.92 -4.48 -21.81
C PHE A 18 -19.90 -5.51 -21.21
N GLY A 19 -21.14 -5.08 -20.89
CA GLY A 19 -22.32 -5.94 -20.63
C GLY A 19 -22.67 -6.25 -19.17
N ARG A 20 -23.29 -5.32 -18.43
CA ARG A 20 -23.74 -5.51 -17.02
C ARG A 20 -25.25 -5.79 -16.97
N ARG A 21 -25.69 -6.95 -16.48
CA ARG A 21 -26.99 -7.11 -15.80
C ARG A 21 -26.70 -7.27 -14.30
N LEU A 22 -27.14 -6.28 -13.51
CA LEU A 22 -27.04 -6.27 -12.06
C LEU A 22 -28.13 -7.18 -11.46
N VAL A 23 -27.74 -8.05 -10.53
CA VAL A 23 -28.64 -8.58 -9.49
C VAL A 23 -28.34 -7.78 -8.22
N LEU A 24 -29.35 -7.07 -7.71
CA LEU A 24 -29.26 -6.28 -6.47
C LEU A 24 -29.45 -7.23 -5.28
N GLY A 25 -28.37 -7.54 -4.56
CA GLY A 25 -28.42 -8.18 -3.24
C GLY A 25 -28.23 -7.11 -2.16
N LEU A 26 -29.29 -6.80 -1.42
CA LEU A 26 -29.28 -5.87 -0.30
C LEU A 26 -28.54 -6.53 0.89
N LEU A 27 -27.29 -6.17 1.14
CA LEU A 27 -26.57 -6.56 2.36
C LEU A 27 -26.58 -5.38 3.33
N LEU A 28 -27.41 -5.50 4.37
CA LEU A 28 -27.40 -4.65 5.55
C LEU A 28 -26.01 -4.73 6.21
N ALA A 29 -25.27 -3.63 6.22
CA ALA A 29 -24.00 -3.53 6.94
C ALA A 29 -24.29 -3.50 8.46
N GLY A 30 -24.15 -4.65 9.11
CA GLY A 30 -24.16 -4.76 10.57
C GLY A 30 -22.91 -4.12 11.22
N PRO A 31 -22.93 -3.93 12.55
CA PRO A 31 -21.97 -3.11 13.33
C PRO A 31 -20.51 -3.62 13.38
N ALA A 32 -20.14 -4.62 12.57
CA ALA A 32 -18.80 -5.22 12.56
C ALA A 32 -17.68 -4.23 12.15
N ALA A 33 -18.00 -3.17 11.40
CA ALA A 33 -17.01 -2.19 10.94
C ALA A 33 -16.41 -1.32 12.07
N LEU A 34 -17.14 -1.12 13.17
CA LEU A 34 -16.66 -0.34 14.32
C LEU A 34 -15.81 -1.17 15.29
N ALA A 35 -16.09 -2.46 15.42
CA ALA A 35 -15.31 -3.35 16.30
C ALA A 35 -13.88 -3.58 15.80
N GLN A 36 -13.67 -3.59 14.47
CA GLN A 36 -12.35 -3.73 13.85
C GLN A 36 -11.44 -2.51 14.08
N GLN A 37 -12.01 -1.31 14.31
CA GLN A 37 -11.26 -0.07 14.55
C GLN A 37 -10.60 -0.04 15.94
N ALA A 38 -11.19 -0.72 16.93
CA ALA A 38 -10.70 -0.74 18.32
C ALA A 38 -9.68 -1.85 18.59
N GLY A 39 -9.71 -2.96 17.84
CA GLY A 39 -8.85 -4.12 18.10
C GLY A 39 -7.36 -3.89 17.81
N ASP A 40 -7.05 -3.08 16.81
CA ASP A 40 -5.66 -2.89 16.35
C ASP A 40 -4.90 -1.76 17.09
N THR A 41 -5.60 -0.82 17.71
CA THR A 41 -4.97 0.19 18.59
C THR A 41 -4.49 -0.41 19.91
N LEU A 42 -5.04 -1.56 20.31
CA LEU A 42 -4.66 -2.30 21.52
C LEU A 42 -3.46 -3.25 21.32
N SER A 43 -2.99 -3.49 20.09
CA SER A 43 -1.87 -4.40 19.86
C SER A 43 -0.57 -3.85 20.46
N VAL A 44 -0.03 -4.50 21.48
CA VAL A 44 1.14 -4.03 22.26
C VAL A 44 2.44 -4.03 21.43
N ALA A 45 2.55 -4.89 20.41
CA ALA A 45 3.74 -5.01 19.59
C ALA A 45 3.72 -4.00 18.43
N CYS A 46 4.63 -3.01 18.45
CA CYS A 46 5.02 -2.26 17.26
C CYS A 46 6.32 -2.87 16.71
N PRO A 47 6.25 -3.85 15.80
CA PRO A 47 7.46 -4.31 15.13
C PRO A 47 8.05 -3.14 14.36
N ARG A 48 9.37 -2.92 14.51
CA ARG A 48 10.08 -1.95 13.68
C ARG A 48 9.83 -2.28 12.20
N PRO A 49 9.62 -1.28 11.33
CA PRO A 49 9.46 -1.54 9.91
C PRO A 49 10.70 -2.24 9.38
N SER A 50 10.54 -3.45 8.86
CA SER A 50 11.55 -4.09 8.04
C SER A 50 11.48 -3.48 6.65
N VAL A 51 12.61 -3.05 6.12
CA VAL A 51 12.69 -2.64 4.73
C VAL A 51 12.42 -3.89 3.87
N PRO A 52 11.31 -3.96 3.11
CA PRO A 52 11.05 -5.13 2.28
C PRO A 52 12.12 -5.22 1.20
N PRO A 53 12.57 -6.43 0.84
CA PRO A 53 13.46 -6.60 -0.30
C PRO A 53 12.75 -6.09 -1.57
N PRO A 54 13.49 -5.54 -2.55
CA PRO A 54 12.90 -5.03 -3.79
C PRO A 54 12.45 -6.20 -4.67
N CYS A 55 11.34 -6.83 -4.31
CA CYS A 55 10.78 -7.99 -5.00
C CYS A 55 9.39 -7.67 -5.56
N VAL A 56 9.02 -8.36 -6.62
CA VAL A 56 7.71 -8.29 -7.27
C VAL A 56 7.18 -9.68 -7.56
N ASP A 57 5.88 -9.85 -7.38
CA ASP A 57 5.13 -11.02 -7.81
C ASP A 57 4.16 -10.60 -8.93
N LEU A 58 4.15 -11.36 -10.02
CA LEU A 58 3.39 -11.07 -11.23
C LEU A 58 2.49 -12.25 -11.58
N ASP A 59 1.21 -12.01 -11.82
CA ASP A 59 0.21 -13.04 -12.16
C ASP A 59 -0.60 -12.62 -13.41
N ALA A 60 -0.38 -13.35 -14.49
CA ALA A 60 -1.07 -13.22 -15.77
C ALA A 60 -2.10 -14.34 -16.02
N ARG A 61 -2.44 -15.18 -15.04
CA ARG A 61 -3.43 -16.27 -15.22
C ARG A 61 -4.84 -15.76 -15.57
N ARG A 62 -5.12 -14.49 -15.31
CA ARG A 62 -6.38 -13.83 -15.67
C ARG A 62 -6.38 -13.20 -17.06
N SER A 63 -5.31 -13.36 -17.83
CA SER A 63 -5.26 -12.96 -19.22
C SER A 63 -6.15 -13.90 -20.04
N VAL A 64 -7.11 -13.35 -20.77
CA VAL A 64 -8.07 -14.11 -21.57
C VAL A 64 -8.04 -13.57 -22.99
N ASP A 65 -7.75 -14.45 -23.95
CA ASP A 65 -8.04 -14.21 -25.36
C ASP A 65 -8.97 -15.34 -25.84
N PRO A 66 -10.28 -15.06 -26.02
CA PRO A 66 -11.26 -16.07 -26.42
C PRO A 66 -10.97 -16.71 -27.79
N ALA A 67 -10.13 -16.07 -28.61
CA ALA A 67 -9.74 -16.57 -29.92
C ALA A 67 -8.34 -17.21 -29.90
N ALA A 68 -7.54 -17.06 -28.84
CA ALA A 68 -6.20 -17.65 -28.79
C ALA A 68 -6.21 -19.14 -28.41
N GLY A 69 -5.17 -19.86 -28.84
CA GLY A 69 -4.87 -21.18 -28.31
C GLY A 69 -4.08 -21.09 -27.00
N PRO A 70 -3.27 -22.11 -26.66
CA PRO A 70 -2.33 -22.03 -25.55
C PRO A 70 -1.48 -20.75 -25.64
N LEU A 71 -1.36 -20.04 -24.51
CA LEU A 71 -0.57 -18.82 -24.40
C LEU A 71 0.73 -19.09 -23.65
N THR A 72 1.83 -18.61 -24.20
CA THR A 72 3.13 -18.58 -23.54
C THR A 72 3.47 -17.15 -23.12
N TYR A 73 3.85 -16.98 -21.85
CA TYR A 73 4.15 -15.68 -21.24
C TYR A 73 5.64 -15.53 -21.04
N ARG A 74 6.19 -14.38 -21.46
CA ARG A 74 7.59 -14.01 -21.24
C ARG A 74 7.66 -12.62 -20.62
N TRP A 75 8.33 -12.53 -19.49
CA TRP A 75 8.50 -11.31 -18.71
C TRP A 75 9.92 -10.80 -18.85
N GLN A 76 10.06 -9.54 -19.25
CA GLN A 76 11.34 -8.83 -19.21
C GLN A 76 11.34 -7.92 -17.99
N MET A 77 12.24 -8.15 -17.04
CA MET A 77 12.18 -7.50 -15.72
C MET A 77 12.81 -6.10 -15.70
N GLY A 78 13.44 -5.67 -16.80
CA GLY A 78 14.07 -4.35 -16.92
C GLY A 78 15.46 -4.26 -16.26
N ASP A 79 15.97 -5.35 -15.69
CA ASP A 79 17.33 -5.48 -15.15
C ASP A 79 18.22 -6.44 -15.97
N GLY A 80 17.72 -6.90 -17.12
CA GLY A 80 18.35 -7.92 -17.97
C GLY A 80 17.82 -9.34 -17.72
N THR A 81 17.08 -9.57 -16.64
CA THR A 81 16.46 -10.88 -16.36
C THR A 81 15.23 -11.09 -17.24
N THR A 82 15.09 -12.31 -17.77
CA THR A 82 13.90 -12.77 -18.49
C THR A 82 13.32 -13.99 -17.79
N LEU A 83 12.02 -13.98 -17.51
CA LEU A 83 11.29 -15.08 -16.87
C LEU A 83 10.16 -15.58 -17.79
N THR A 84 9.77 -16.84 -17.61
CA THR A 84 8.67 -17.44 -18.37
C THR A 84 7.64 -18.05 -17.44
N GLY A 85 6.39 -18.04 -17.89
CA GLY A 85 5.26 -18.64 -17.18
C GLY A 85 4.19 -17.62 -16.76
N PRO A 86 2.99 -18.13 -16.43
CA PRO A 86 1.82 -17.29 -16.14
C PRO A 86 1.91 -16.62 -14.76
N VAL A 87 2.75 -17.12 -13.86
CA VAL A 87 3.04 -16.53 -12.55
C VAL A 87 4.55 -16.53 -12.35
N VAL A 88 5.12 -15.38 -12.01
CA VAL A 88 6.57 -15.25 -11.77
C VAL A 88 6.83 -14.37 -10.54
N SER A 89 7.98 -14.59 -9.90
CA SER A 89 8.50 -13.77 -8.82
C SER A 89 9.93 -13.37 -9.14
N HIS A 90 10.31 -12.13 -8.82
CA HIS A 90 11.65 -11.60 -9.08
C HIS A 90 12.08 -10.62 -8.00
N CYS A 91 13.35 -10.69 -7.61
CA CYS A 91 13.98 -9.76 -6.67
C CYS A 91 15.15 -9.05 -7.34
N TYR A 92 15.18 -7.72 -7.22
CA TYR A 92 16.19 -6.87 -7.83
C TYR A 92 17.41 -6.71 -6.90
N ALA A 93 18.61 -6.68 -7.48
CA ALA A 93 19.83 -6.43 -6.72
C ALA A 93 19.98 -4.95 -6.33
N GLU A 94 19.48 -4.04 -7.16
CA GLU A 94 19.62 -2.59 -6.97
C GLU A 94 18.26 -1.92 -6.72
N ARG A 95 18.25 -0.92 -5.86
CA ARG A 95 17.07 -0.07 -5.61
C ARG A 95 17.01 1.04 -6.64
N ARG A 96 16.29 0.80 -7.73
CA ARG A 96 16.05 1.80 -8.78
C ARG A 96 14.67 1.65 -9.39
N ARG A 97 14.39 2.42 -10.44
CA ARG A 97 13.20 2.25 -11.25
C ARG A 97 13.41 1.14 -12.26
N TYR A 98 12.43 0.26 -12.37
CA TYR A 98 12.38 -0.80 -13.37
C TYR A 98 11.11 -0.68 -14.20
N LEU A 99 11.24 -1.05 -15.47
CA LEU A 99 10.12 -1.16 -16.39
C LEU A 99 9.98 -2.64 -16.76
N ILE A 100 8.95 -3.28 -16.23
CA ILE A 100 8.65 -4.69 -16.52
C ILE A 100 7.79 -4.73 -17.78
N GLN A 101 8.14 -5.60 -18.73
CA GLN A 101 7.39 -5.83 -19.96
C GLN A 101 6.87 -7.26 -20.02
N LEU A 102 5.61 -7.42 -20.39
CA LEU A 102 5.02 -8.71 -20.68
C LEU A 102 4.90 -8.89 -22.20
N ASP A 103 5.53 -9.95 -22.71
CA ASP A 103 5.30 -10.48 -24.04
C ASP A 103 4.41 -11.73 -23.94
N VAL A 104 3.42 -11.81 -24.83
CA VAL A 104 2.51 -12.97 -24.91
C VAL A 104 2.61 -13.58 -26.31
N LEU A 105 2.88 -14.89 -26.38
CA LEU A 105 2.90 -15.68 -27.59
C LEU A 105 1.63 -16.53 -27.66
N ASP A 106 0.85 -16.36 -28.72
CA ASP A 106 -0.22 -17.28 -29.08
C ASP A 106 0.37 -18.44 -29.90
N GLU A 107 0.44 -19.63 -29.30
CA GLU A 107 1.07 -20.79 -29.93
C GLU A 107 0.28 -21.32 -31.12
N ARG A 108 -1.03 -21.05 -31.18
CA ARG A 108 -1.88 -21.48 -32.30
C ARG A 108 -1.61 -20.67 -33.56
N THR A 109 -1.32 -19.37 -33.41
CA THR A 109 -1.09 -18.47 -34.54
C THR A 109 0.38 -18.15 -34.77
N GLY A 110 1.27 -18.51 -33.83
CA GLY A 110 2.67 -18.10 -33.80
C GLY A 110 2.87 -16.60 -33.59
N ARG A 111 1.80 -15.87 -33.21
CA ARG A 111 1.82 -14.42 -33.11
C ARG A 111 2.39 -14.00 -31.77
N LEU A 112 3.50 -13.27 -31.80
CA LEU A 112 4.08 -12.61 -30.64
C LEU A 112 3.46 -11.21 -30.46
N ARG A 113 2.94 -10.94 -29.26
CA ARG A 113 2.49 -9.63 -28.82
C ARG A 113 3.53 -9.07 -27.85
N THR A 114 4.38 -8.19 -28.35
CA THR A 114 5.50 -7.62 -27.58
C THR A 114 5.03 -6.43 -26.75
N ALA A 115 5.52 -6.31 -25.51
CA ALA A 115 5.22 -5.22 -24.58
C ALA A 115 3.70 -4.92 -24.48
N GLU A 116 2.87 -5.97 -24.44
CA GLU A 116 1.42 -5.84 -24.36
C GLU A 116 1.01 -5.05 -23.12
N GLN A 117 1.77 -5.23 -22.03
CA GLN A 117 1.62 -4.47 -20.81
C GLN A 117 2.99 -4.05 -20.26
N THR A 118 3.05 -2.83 -19.72
CA THR A 118 4.20 -2.32 -18.97
C THR A 118 3.82 -2.05 -17.53
N TYR A 119 4.73 -2.37 -16.60
CA TYR A 119 4.57 -2.11 -15.18
C TYR A 119 5.78 -1.31 -14.67
N PRO A 120 5.62 0.00 -14.39
CA PRO A 120 6.66 0.76 -13.73
C PRO A 120 6.72 0.37 -12.25
N VAL A 121 7.91 0.01 -11.78
CA VAL A 121 8.18 -0.28 -10.36
C VAL A 121 9.27 0.66 -9.89
N ASP A 122 9.04 1.35 -8.77
CA ASP A 122 9.97 2.32 -8.22
C ASP A 122 10.46 1.88 -6.83
N PHE A 123 11.69 1.37 -6.76
CA PHE A 123 12.36 1.04 -5.50
C PHE A 123 13.29 2.16 -5.01
N THR A 124 13.35 3.32 -5.67
CA THR A 124 14.17 4.46 -5.22
C THR A 124 13.67 5.06 -3.92
N LEU A 125 12.41 4.80 -3.59
CA LEU A 125 11.81 5.23 -2.33
C LEU A 125 11.98 4.13 -1.28
N GLU A 126 12.52 4.51 -0.12
CA GLU A 126 12.59 3.64 1.04
C GLU A 126 11.32 3.78 1.91
N PRO A 127 10.93 2.72 2.63
CA PRO A 127 9.90 2.82 3.65
C PRO A 127 10.36 3.76 4.77
N LEU A 128 9.56 4.78 5.04
CA LEU A 128 9.74 5.70 6.15
C LEU A 128 8.47 5.67 7.00
N VAL A 129 8.57 5.11 8.20
CA VAL A 129 7.48 5.10 9.18
C VAL A 129 7.92 5.91 10.38
N ASP A 130 7.84 7.23 10.24
CA ASP A 130 8.24 8.17 11.27
C ASP A 130 7.36 9.43 11.23
N PHE A 131 7.34 10.17 12.32
CA PHE A 131 6.63 11.45 12.44
C PHE A 131 7.37 12.42 13.35
N THR A 132 7.14 13.71 13.20
CA THR A 132 7.63 14.73 14.14
C THR A 132 6.50 15.31 14.97
N LEU A 133 6.88 15.93 16.08
CA LEU A 133 6.02 16.63 17.03
C LEU A 133 6.43 18.10 17.04
N SER A 134 5.50 19.03 17.26
CA SER A 134 5.88 20.43 17.54
C SER A 134 6.68 20.58 18.84
N THR A 135 6.39 19.75 19.83
CA THR A 135 7.07 19.70 21.13
C THR A 135 6.80 18.34 21.78
N ASP A 136 7.74 17.87 22.60
CA ASP A 136 7.60 16.65 23.42
C ASP A 136 7.02 16.93 24.82
N THR A 137 6.83 18.21 25.17
CA THR A 137 6.33 18.65 26.46
C THR A 137 5.29 19.76 26.29
N VAL A 138 4.12 19.61 26.90
CA VAL A 138 3.01 20.59 26.88
C VAL A 138 2.30 20.67 28.23
N ARG A 139 1.50 21.71 28.44
CA ARG A 139 0.52 21.77 29.54
C ARG A 139 -0.85 21.27 29.10
N VAL A 140 -1.68 20.87 30.07
CA VAL A 140 -3.09 20.53 29.81
C VAL A 140 -3.76 21.65 29.01
N GLY A 141 -4.50 21.27 27.96
CA GLY A 141 -5.22 22.22 27.11
C GLY A 141 -4.40 22.85 25.98
N GLN A 142 -3.08 22.65 25.94
CA GLN A 142 -2.26 23.11 24.80
C GLN A 142 -2.40 22.16 23.60
N VAL A 143 -2.38 22.75 22.40
CA VAL A 143 -2.45 22.02 21.14
C VAL A 143 -1.06 21.54 20.74
N VAL A 144 -0.96 20.26 20.36
CA VAL A 144 0.23 19.64 19.77
C VAL A 144 -0.06 19.35 18.31
N THR A 145 0.88 19.66 17.43
CA THR A 145 0.81 19.27 16.02
C THR A 145 1.73 18.07 15.79
N PHE A 146 1.28 17.15 14.93
CA PHE A 146 2.03 15.96 14.54
C PHE A 146 2.23 16.02 13.03
N ASP A 147 3.40 15.61 12.54
CA ASP A 147 3.69 15.62 11.11
C ASP A 147 4.28 14.28 10.65
N ALA A 148 3.45 13.52 9.92
CA ALA A 148 3.80 12.29 9.23
C ALA A 148 3.76 12.48 7.70
N SER A 149 3.98 13.69 7.19
CA SER A 149 3.89 14.01 5.76
C SER A 149 4.93 13.31 4.89
N ARG A 150 6.03 12.83 5.49
CA ARG A 150 7.04 12.03 4.79
C ARG A 150 6.82 10.53 4.94
N ALA A 151 5.85 10.10 5.75
CA ALA A 151 5.64 8.70 6.07
C ALA A 151 5.06 7.94 4.85
N GLN A 152 5.73 6.87 4.44
CA GLN A 152 5.42 6.11 3.23
C GLN A 152 5.97 4.68 3.34
N ILE A 153 5.32 3.72 2.68
CA ILE A 153 5.81 2.34 2.55
C ILE A 153 5.69 1.95 1.08
N PRO A 154 6.67 2.23 0.22
CA PRO A 154 6.65 1.76 -1.17
C PRO A 154 6.67 0.22 -1.22
N PRO A 155 5.96 -0.42 -2.16
CA PRO A 155 5.18 0.15 -3.27
C PRO A 155 3.73 0.55 -2.91
N CYS A 156 3.34 0.60 -1.64
CA CYS A 156 1.97 0.92 -1.20
C CYS A 156 1.60 2.38 -1.51
N THR A 157 0.72 2.59 -2.48
CA THR A 157 0.30 3.92 -2.95
C THR A 157 -0.88 4.51 -2.18
N ASN A 158 -1.75 3.67 -1.60
CA ASN A 158 -2.96 4.10 -0.88
C ASN A 158 -2.79 3.97 0.64
N THR A 159 -1.81 4.68 1.21
CA THR A 159 -1.51 4.59 2.64
C THR A 159 -2.27 5.65 3.45
N VAL A 160 -3.02 5.21 4.46
CA VAL A 160 -3.70 6.01 5.48
C VAL A 160 -2.84 6.03 6.74
N VAL A 161 -2.69 7.22 7.34
CA VAL A 161 -2.03 7.41 8.64
C VAL A 161 -3.10 7.41 9.73
N LEU A 162 -2.94 6.55 10.73
CA LEU A 162 -3.78 6.48 11.92
C LEU A 162 -2.97 6.81 13.16
N TRP A 163 -3.64 7.44 14.12
CA TRP A 163 -3.07 7.93 15.36
C TRP A 163 -3.85 7.38 16.56
N ASP A 164 -3.11 6.92 17.56
CA ASP A 164 -3.62 6.61 18.89
C ASP A 164 -2.82 7.44 19.90
N PHE A 165 -3.49 8.41 20.53
CA PHE A 165 -2.84 9.33 21.47
C PHE A 165 -2.67 8.74 22.87
N ARG A 166 -3.14 7.52 23.12
CA ARG A 166 -3.09 6.82 24.42
C ARG A 166 -3.81 7.51 25.58
N ASP A 167 -4.64 8.50 25.28
CA ASP A 167 -5.56 9.14 26.22
C ASP A 167 -7.01 8.69 26.03
N GLY A 168 -7.22 7.67 25.20
CA GLY A 168 -8.53 7.16 24.78
C GLY A 168 -9.04 7.75 23.47
N THR A 169 -8.29 8.67 22.84
CA THR A 169 -8.66 9.27 21.55
C THR A 169 -7.80 8.73 20.40
N ILE A 170 -8.43 8.66 19.22
CA ILE A 170 -7.82 8.24 17.97
C ILE A 170 -8.05 9.31 16.89
N SER A 171 -7.16 9.40 15.91
CA SER A 171 -7.29 10.31 14.78
C SER A 171 -6.71 9.71 13.50
N ASN A 172 -6.89 10.40 12.38
CA ASN A 172 -6.33 10.03 11.09
C ASN A 172 -5.80 11.25 10.34
N GLY A 173 -5.01 10.99 9.31
CA GLY A 173 -4.45 12.03 8.44
C GLY A 173 -2.96 12.30 8.70
N ARG A 174 -2.32 12.99 7.77
CA ARG A 174 -0.85 13.18 7.77
C ARG A 174 -0.37 14.24 8.74
N ARG A 175 -1.22 15.21 9.09
CA ARG A 175 -0.90 16.31 9.99
C ARG A 175 -2.04 16.61 10.97
N PRO A 176 -2.38 15.69 11.89
CA PRO A 176 -3.41 15.96 12.87
C PRO A 176 -2.91 16.93 13.95
N THR A 177 -3.85 17.50 14.68
CA THR A 177 -3.62 18.20 15.94
C THR A 177 -4.31 17.46 17.06
N HIS A 178 -3.80 17.59 18.29
CA HIS A 178 -4.43 17.01 19.48
C HIS A 178 -4.23 17.88 20.71
N THR A 179 -5.14 17.75 21.67
CA THR A 179 -5.10 18.45 22.96
C THR A 179 -5.36 17.47 24.09
N PHE A 180 -4.36 17.30 24.96
CA PHE A 180 -4.47 16.44 26.13
C PHE A 180 -5.21 17.14 27.26
N ARG A 181 -6.15 16.41 27.89
CA ARG A 181 -7.02 16.94 28.96
C ARG A 181 -6.60 16.51 30.36
N LYS A 182 -5.60 15.63 30.48
CA LYS A 182 -5.08 15.13 31.75
C LYS A 182 -3.55 15.20 31.72
N PRO A 183 -2.90 15.54 32.84
CA PRO A 183 -1.45 15.44 32.94
C PRO A 183 -1.03 13.96 32.90
N GLY A 184 0.20 13.71 32.45
CA GLY A 184 0.74 12.36 32.32
C GLY A 184 1.72 12.23 31.17
N ARG A 185 2.32 11.04 31.04
CA ARG A 185 3.15 10.67 29.90
C ARG A 185 2.36 9.79 28.96
N PHE A 186 2.23 10.21 27.70
CA PHE A 186 1.48 9.48 26.67
C PHE A 186 2.43 8.99 25.57
N GLU A 187 2.41 7.69 25.28
CA GLU A 187 3.20 7.08 24.19
C GLU A 187 2.40 7.14 22.89
N VAL A 188 2.36 8.33 22.26
CA VAL A 188 1.58 8.55 21.04
C VAL A 188 2.05 7.62 19.94
N ARG A 189 1.12 6.87 19.37
CA ARG A 189 1.39 5.88 18.33
C ARG A 189 0.85 6.34 16.99
N MET A 190 1.71 6.32 15.99
CA MET A 190 1.34 6.45 14.59
C MET A 190 1.44 5.09 13.90
N SER A 191 0.46 4.75 13.07
CA SER A 191 0.49 3.57 12.22
C SER A 191 0.14 3.91 10.78
N LEU A 192 0.80 3.23 9.84
CA LEU A 192 0.48 3.31 8.42
C LEU A 192 -0.35 2.09 8.05
N ARG A 193 -1.52 2.32 7.44
CA ARG A 193 -2.36 1.28 6.84
C ARG A 193 -2.44 1.51 5.34
N ALA A 194 -2.02 0.54 4.56
CA ALA A 194 -2.32 0.56 3.13
C ALA A 194 -3.71 -0.04 2.90
N ASN A 195 -4.54 0.65 2.12
CA ASN A 195 -5.81 0.10 1.62
C ASN A 195 -5.61 -0.31 0.15
N GLY A 196 -5.43 -1.61 -0.12
CA GLY A 196 -5.27 -2.14 -1.48
C GLY A 196 -5.23 -3.67 -1.49
N PRO A 197 -5.42 -4.33 -2.65
CA PRO A 197 -5.09 -5.74 -2.78
C PRO A 197 -3.57 -5.91 -2.57
N ASP A 198 -3.18 -6.61 -1.51
CA ASP A 198 -1.83 -6.68 -0.91
C ASP A 198 -0.69 -7.12 -1.85
N PRO A 199 0.57 -6.67 -1.60
CA PRO A 199 1.39 -7.15 -0.47
C PRO A 199 1.91 -6.00 0.42
N CYS A 200 1.02 -5.28 1.12
CA CYS A 200 1.48 -4.34 2.14
C CYS A 200 1.56 -5.11 3.47
N PRO A 201 2.74 -5.21 4.11
CA PRO A 201 2.90 -5.97 5.35
C PRO A 201 1.95 -5.47 6.45
N ALA A 202 1.65 -6.37 7.39
CA ALA A 202 0.89 -6.07 8.59
C ALA A 202 1.39 -4.76 9.25
N SER A 203 0.43 -3.93 9.68
CA SER A 203 0.60 -2.57 10.21
C SER A 203 1.99 -2.25 10.79
N HIS A 204 2.70 -1.33 10.14
CA HIS A 204 3.89 -0.72 10.72
C HIS A 204 3.49 0.45 11.62
N CYS A 205 4.04 0.49 12.84
CA CYS A 205 3.83 1.59 13.75
C CYS A 205 5.12 2.08 14.41
N VAL A 206 5.07 3.34 14.80
CA VAL A 206 6.11 4.05 15.55
C VAL A 206 5.43 4.75 16.72
N SER A 207 6.13 4.87 17.85
CA SER A 207 5.63 5.57 19.02
C SER A 207 6.64 6.61 19.49
N ARG A 208 6.16 7.77 19.94
CA ARG A 208 6.98 8.81 20.56
C ARG A 208 6.30 9.29 21.83
N PRO A 209 7.04 9.47 22.94
CA PRO A 209 6.47 10.00 24.17
C PRO A 209 6.13 11.47 24.04
N ILE A 210 5.08 11.88 24.74
CA ILE A 210 4.81 13.27 25.08
C ILE A 210 4.52 13.40 26.58
N VAL A 211 5.06 14.42 27.21
CA VAL A 211 4.86 14.74 28.63
C VAL A 211 3.86 15.89 28.73
N VAL A 212 2.75 15.63 29.40
CA VAL A 212 1.70 16.61 29.68
C VAL A 212 1.81 17.03 31.14
N LEU A 213 2.27 18.26 31.35
CA LEU A 213 2.32 18.90 32.64
C LEU A 213 0.93 19.42 33.03
N PRO A 214 0.66 19.60 34.32
CA PRO A 214 -0.53 20.30 34.80
C PRO A 214 -0.71 21.68 34.18
#